data_AF-A0A0S8CRL3-F1
#
_entry.id   AF-A0A0S8CRL3-F1
#
_cell.length_a   1.000
_cell.length_b   1.000
_cell.length_c   1.000
_cell.angle_alpha   90.00
_cell.angle_beta   90.00
_cell.angle_gamma   90.00
#
_symmetry.space_group_name_H-M   'P 1'
#
loop_
_entity.id
_entity.type
_entity.pdbx_description
1 polymer ?
#
loop_
_entity_poly.entity_id
_entity_poly.type
_entity_poly.pdbx_seq_one_letter_code
_entity_poly.pdbx_strand_id
1 'polypeptide(L)'
;MDIFIQNIISQLKTIFSPTVLSAQFAQILSKLIIGAVVLAAFYLAWLLINPFLKMIFKRSGTNEMTSTFLSTLAKYSLLIVGSVTALDSMGIKIGAVLASLGIAGLSIGFAARDSLSNIISGILIFIDRPFVIGDIV
;
A
#
# COMPACT_ATOMS: atom_id res chain seq x y z
N MET A 1 37.77 15.70 38.34
CA MET A 1 36.87 14.54 38.14
C MET A 1 35.42 14.93 38.39
N ASP A 2 35.12 15.67 39.46
CA ASP A 2 33.74 15.98 39.88
C ASP A 2 32.94 16.84 38.89
N ILE A 3 33.56 17.84 38.25
CA ILE A 3 32.86 18.74 37.30
C ILE A 3 32.33 17.97 36.07
N PHE A 4 33.07 16.96 35.61
CA PHE A 4 32.66 16.11 34.48
C PHE A 4 31.46 15.22 34.85
N ILE A 5 31.48 14.64 36.06
CA ILE A 5 30.38 13.82 36.58
C ILE A 5 29.13 14.69 36.79
N GLN A 6 29.28 15.91 37.30
CA GLN A 6 28.14 16.84 37.47
C GLN A 6 27.52 17.26 36.13
N ASN A 7 28.33 17.48 35.09
CA ASN A 7 27.81 17.75 33.74
C ASN A 7 27.03 16.55 33.19
N ILE A 8 27.52 15.33 33.34
CA ILE A 8 26.80 14.11 32.90
C ILE A 8 25.49 13.93 33.68
N ILE A 9 25.51 14.11 35.01
CA ILE A 9 24.32 14.00 35.85
C ILE A 9 23.29 15.08 35.50
N SER A 10 23.74 16.31 35.22
CA SER A 10 22.85 17.39 34.81
C SER A 10 22.17 17.09 33.47
N GLN A 11 22.92 16.64 32.46
CA GLN A 11 22.37 16.25 31.15
C GLN A 11 21.43 15.05 31.25
N LEU A 12 21.75 14.06 32.10
CA LEU A 12 20.86 12.94 32.39
C LEU A 12 19.56 13.40 33.04
N LYS A 13 19.59 14.34 33.98
CA LYS A 13 18.40 14.91 34.62
C LYS A 13 17.52 15.69 33.64
N THR A 14 18.10 16.41 32.68
CA THR A 14 17.33 17.14 31.66
C THR A 14 16.64 16.19 30.67
N ILE A 15 17.28 15.08 30.33
CA ILE A 15 16.70 14.06 29.43
C ILE A 15 15.65 13.19 30.17
N PHE A 16 15.88 12.89 31.46
CA PHE A 16 14.94 12.16 32.33
C PHE A 16 14.01 13.06 33.16
N SER A 17 13.81 14.31 32.73
CA SER A 17 12.83 15.20 33.33
C SER A 17 11.41 14.66 33.04
N PRO A 18 10.52 14.51 34.04
CA PRO A 18 9.15 13.99 33.85
C PRO A 18 8.33 14.75 32.79
N THR A 19 8.66 16.02 32.55
CA THR A 19 8.05 16.89 31.54
C THR A 19 8.46 16.56 30.11
N VAL A 20 9.71 16.18 29.87
CA VAL A 20 10.20 15.79 28.53
C VAL A 20 9.70 14.39 28.18
N LEU A 21 9.69 13.49 29.17
CA LEU A 21 9.19 12.12 29.01
C LEU A 21 7.69 12.11 28.70
N SER A 22 6.88 12.91 29.40
CA SER A 22 5.44 13.06 29.11
C SER A 22 5.16 13.70 27.75
N ALA A 23 5.96 14.69 27.32
CA ALA A 23 5.83 15.30 26.00
C ALA A 23 6.16 14.30 24.86
N GLN A 24 7.23 13.52 25.00
CA GLN A 24 7.57 12.48 24.01
C GLN A 24 6.51 11.37 23.97
N PHE A 25 6.00 10.96 25.12
CA PHE A 25 4.93 9.96 25.20
C PHE A 25 3.64 10.45 24.54
N ALA A 26 3.25 11.71 24.77
CA ALA A 26 2.10 12.34 24.13
C ALA A 26 2.26 12.43 22.60
N GLN A 27 3.47 12.75 22.10
CA GLN A 27 3.73 12.80 20.66
C GLN A 27 3.65 11.42 19.99
N ILE A 28 4.21 10.38 20.61
CA ILE A 28 4.12 9.01 20.08
C ILE A 28 2.67 8.56 20.05
N LEU A 29 1.92 8.82 21.13
CA LEU A 29 0.50 8.49 21.21
C LEU A 29 -0.32 9.22 20.14
N SER A 30 -0.08 10.53 19.96
CA SER A 30 -0.75 11.31 18.92
C SER A 30 -0.46 10.78 17.51
N LYS A 31 0.80 10.41 17.23
CA LYS A 31 1.18 9.83 15.93
C LYS A 31 0.46 8.50 15.70
N LEU A 32 0.45 7.61 16.70
CA LEU A 32 -0.25 6.33 16.62
C LEU A 32 -1.76 6.51 16.39
N ILE A 33 -2.39 7.48 17.05
CA ILE A 33 -3.81 7.78 16.85
C ILE A 33 -4.07 8.22 15.41
N ILE A 34 -3.28 9.15 14.88
CA ILE A 34 -3.42 9.61 13.49
C ILE A 34 -3.26 8.44 12.52
N GLY A 35 -2.22 7.62 12.69
CA GLY A 35 -2.01 6.43 11.87
C GLY A 35 -3.19 5.45 11.94
N ALA A 36 -3.73 5.20 13.13
CA ALA A 36 -4.89 4.34 13.34
C ALA A 36 -6.16 4.89 12.67
N VAL A 37 -6.39 6.21 12.75
CA VAL A 37 -7.52 6.88 12.06
C VAL A 37 -7.39 6.74 10.55
N VAL A 38 -6.19 6.95 9.99
CA VAL A 38 -5.93 6.78 8.56
C VAL A 38 -6.20 5.33 8.14
N LEU A 39 -5.67 4.34 8.87
CA LEU A 39 -5.95 2.93 8.59
C LEU A 39 -7.44 2.61 8.66
N ALA A 40 -8.14 3.14 9.68
CA ALA A 40 -9.59 2.96 9.82
C ALA A 40 -10.35 3.57 8.64
N ALA A 41 -9.95 4.74 8.15
CA ALA A 41 -10.54 5.36 6.98
C ALA A 41 -10.38 4.50 5.71
N PHE A 42 -9.19 3.96 5.47
CA PHE A 42 -8.94 3.04 4.35
C PHE A 42 -9.70 1.71 4.50
N TYR A 43 -9.80 1.17 5.72
CA TYR A 43 -10.60 -0.03 6.00
C TYR A 43 -12.09 0.23 5.77
N LEU A 44 -12.60 1.39 6.17
CA LEU A 44 -13.97 1.81 5.92
C LEU A 44 -14.22 1.99 4.42
N ALA A 45 -13.28 2.59 3.68
CA ALA A 45 -13.35 2.69 2.24
C ALA A 45 -13.43 1.30 1.59
N TRP A 46 -12.64 0.32 2.06
CA TRP A 46 -12.76 -1.06 1.61
C TRP A 46 -14.15 -1.65 1.88
N LEU A 47 -14.70 -1.43 3.07
CA LEU A 47 -16.02 -1.91 3.45
C LEU A 47 -17.12 -1.35 2.53
N LEU A 48 -16.97 -0.11 2.08
CA LEU A 48 -17.85 0.52 1.11
C LEU A 48 -17.63 -0.01 -0.31
N ILE A 49 -16.39 -0.20 -0.76
CA ILE A 49 -16.07 -0.60 -2.14
C ILE A 49 -16.39 -2.08 -2.40
N ASN A 50 -16.13 -2.97 -1.44
CA ASN A 50 -16.31 -4.42 -1.58
C ASN A 50 -17.73 -4.84 -2.04
N PRO A 51 -18.84 -4.36 -1.45
CA PRO A 51 -20.18 -4.71 -1.94
C PRO A 51 -20.45 -4.18 -3.35
N PHE A 52 -19.94 -3.00 -3.71
CA PHE A 52 -20.06 -2.46 -5.08
C PHE A 52 -19.32 -3.33 -6.09
N LEU A 53 -18.09 -3.74 -5.80
CA LEU A 53 -17.32 -4.66 -6.66
C LEU A 53 -18.06 -5.98 -6.86
N LYS A 54 -18.58 -6.58 -5.79
CA LYS A 54 -19.35 -7.83 -5.86
C LYS A 54 -20.65 -7.67 -6.67
N MET A 55 -21.31 -6.52 -6.56
CA MET A 55 -22.51 -6.21 -7.33
C MET A 55 -22.22 -6.09 -8.83
N ILE A 56 -21.12 -5.43 -9.20
CA ILE A 56 -20.69 -5.30 -10.60
C ILE A 56 -20.37 -6.68 -11.18
N PHE A 57 -19.57 -7.50 -10.48
CA PHE A 57 -19.19 -8.82 -10.98
C PHE A 57 -20.36 -9.80 -11.10
N LYS A 58 -21.37 -9.70 -10.21
CA LYS A 58 -22.61 -10.48 -10.36
C LYS A 58 -23.39 -10.10 -11.62
N ARG A 59 -23.40 -8.82 -12.00
CA ARG A 59 -24.14 -8.34 -13.18
C ARG A 59 -23.44 -8.67 -14.50
N SER A 60 -22.12 -8.77 -14.52
CA SER A 60 -21.34 -9.09 -15.72
C SER A 60 -21.28 -10.58 -16.05
N GLY A 61 -21.96 -11.45 -15.29
CA GLY A 61 -21.95 -12.90 -15.52
C GLY A 61 -20.57 -13.54 -15.30
N THR A 62 -19.69 -12.86 -14.57
CA THR A 62 -18.31 -13.30 -14.36
C THR A 62 -18.27 -14.46 -13.38
N ASN A 63 -17.43 -15.46 -13.65
CA ASN A 63 -17.25 -16.63 -12.76
C ASN A 63 -16.84 -16.16 -11.35
N GLU A 64 -17.38 -16.84 -10.33
CA GLU A 64 -17.12 -16.59 -8.90
C GLU A 64 -15.63 -16.62 -8.56
N MET A 65 -14.86 -17.50 -9.19
CA MET A 65 -13.40 -17.58 -9.02
C MET A 65 -12.71 -16.27 -9.45
N THR A 66 -13.02 -15.76 -10.63
CA THR A 66 -12.44 -14.51 -11.17
C THR A 66 -12.88 -13.30 -10.35
N SER A 67 -14.15 -13.25 -9.96
CA SER A 67 -14.69 -12.18 -9.09
C SER A 67 -13.97 -12.13 -7.74
N THR A 68 -13.77 -13.30 -7.11
CA THR A 68 -13.07 -13.40 -5.82
C THR A 68 -11.61 -13.01 -5.95
N PHE A 69 -10.93 -13.44 -7.02
CA PHE A 69 -9.55 -13.07 -7.30
C PHE A 69 -9.39 -11.55 -7.48
N LEU A 70 -10.21 -10.91 -8.32
CA LEU A 70 -10.17 -9.47 -8.54
C LEU A 70 -10.51 -8.67 -7.29
N SER A 71 -11.51 -9.09 -6.52
CA SER A 71 -11.84 -8.48 -5.23
C SER A 71 -10.67 -8.57 -4.24
N THR A 72 -9.99 -9.72 -4.20
CA THR A 72 -8.82 -9.93 -3.34
C THR A 72 -7.64 -9.04 -3.75
N LEU A 73 -7.36 -8.93 -5.05
CA LEU A 73 -6.34 -8.01 -5.58
C LEU A 73 -6.67 -6.55 -5.22
N ALA A 74 -7.92 -6.11 -5.40
CA ALA A 74 -8.35 -4.76 -5.04
C ALA A 74 -8.20 -4.49 -3.54
N LYS A 75 -8.57 -5.47 -2.69
CA LYS A 75 -8.43 -5.38 -1.23
C LYS A 75 -6.98 -5.13 -0.82
N TYR A 76 -6.06 -5.97 -1.29
CA TYR A 76 -4.66 -5.85 -0.92
C TYR A 76 -4.03 -4.59 -1.49
N SER A 77 -4.38 -4.19 -2.71
CA SER A 77 -3.92 -2.93 -3.30
C SER A 77 -4.32 -1.73 -2.42
N LEU A 78 -5.59 -1.67 -2.01
CA LEU A 78 -6.10 -0.59 -1.16
C LEU A 78 -5.47 -0.59 0.24
N LEU A 79 -5.30 -1.77 0.86
CA LEU A 79 -4.68 -1.89 2.17
C LEU A 79 -3.19 -1.55 2.16
N ILE A 80 -2.45 -1.88 1.09
CA ILE A 80 -1.04 -1.51 0.95
C ILE A 80 -0.91 0.02 0.89
N VAL A 81 -1.72 0.67 0.04
CA VAL A 81 -1.75 2.14 -0.06
C VAL A 81 -2.10 2.76 1.30
N GLY A 82 -3.16 2.28 1.94
CA GLY A 82 -3.58 2.79 3.25
C GLY A 82 -2.53 2.62 4.34
N SER A 83 -1.80 1.49 4.32
CA SER A 83 -0.70 1.24 5.26
C SER A 83 0.46 2.20 5.05
N VAL A 84 0.87 2.45 3.81
CA VAL A 84 1.92 3.42 3.48
C VAL A 84 1.52 4.83 3.91
N THR A 85 0.29 5.25 3.61
CA THR A 85 -0.24 6.57 4.00
C THR A 85 -0.32 6.71 5.53
N ALA A 86 -0.69 5.65 6.25
CA ALA A 86 -0.71 5.65 7.71
C ALA A 86 0.69 5.82 8.31
N LEU A 87 1.69 5.10 7.77
CA LEU A 87 3.09 5.25 8.20
C LEU A 87 3.61 6.67 7.95
N ASP A 88 3.29 7.25 6.79
CA ASP A 88 3.68 8.62 6.46
C ASP A 88 3.05 9.64 7.41
N SER A 89 1.76 9.46 7.74
CA SER A 89 1.02 10.31 8.67
C SER A 89 1.57 10.24 10.11
N MET A 90 2.23 9.14 10.49
CA MET A 90 2.96 9.00 11.75
C MET A 90 4.32 9.71 11.75
N GLY A 91 4.74 10.27 10.61
CA GLY A 91 6.05 10.88 10.40
C GLY A 91 7.19 9.86 10.28
N ILE A 92 6.87 8.62 9.89
CA ILE A 92 7.88 7.59 9.58
C ILE A 92 8.37 7.85 8.16
N LYS A 93 9.70 7.81 7.96
CA LYS A 93 10.28 7.95 6.62
C LYS A 93 9.92 6.74 5.75
N ILE A 94 8.94 6.89 4.87
CA ILE A 94 8.45 5.80 4.01
C ILE A 94 9.30 5.53 2.77
N GLY A 95 10.39 6.28 2.53
CA GLY A 95 11.21 6.13 1.32
C GLY A 95 11.72 4.70 1.08
N ALA A 96 12.19 4.02 2.13
CA ALA A 96 12.62 2.63 2.04
C ALA A 96 11.46 1.66 1.75
N VAL A 97 10.27 1.93 2.30
CA VAL A 97 9.06 1.12 2.06
C VAL A 97 8.57 1.28 0.64
N LEU A 98 8.56 2.51 0.11
CA LEU A 98 8.21 2.77 -1.28
C LEU A 98 9.21 2.13 -2.25
N ALA A 99 10.51 2.21 -1.95
CA ALA A 99 11.54 1.57 -2.75
C ALA A 99 11.36 0.04 -2.82
N SER A 100 11.09 -0.61 -1.69
CA SER A 100 10.86 -2.06 -1.66
C SER A 100 9.57 -2.48 -2.38
N LEU A 101 8.48 -1.72 -2.21
CA LEU A 101 7.24 -1.92 -2.95
C LEU A 101 7.44 -1.73 -4.46
N GLY A 102 8.26 -0.76 -4.88
CA GLY A 102 8.63 -0.55 -6.28
C GLY A 102 9.36 -1.74 -6.88
N ILE A 103 10.34 -2.30 -6.16
CA ILE A 103 11.07 -3.51 -6.59
C ILE A 103 10.13 -4.72 -6.65
N ALA A 104 9.29 -4.93 -5.64
CA ALA A 104 8.30 -6.01 -5.64
C ALA A 104 7.30 -5.88 -6.80
N GLY A 105 6.82 -4.66 -7.08
CA GLY A 105 5.96 -4.36 -8.21
C GLY A 105 6.62 -4.64 -9.55
N LEU A 106 7.89 -4.28 -9.71
CA LEU A 106 8.70 -4.64 -10.88
C LEU A 106 8.80 -6.16 -11.07
N SER A 107 9.07 -6.90 -10.00
CA SER A 107 9.14 -8.37 -10.06
C SER A 107 7.81 -9.00 -10.48
N ILE A 108 6.69 -8.52 -9.93
CA ILE A 108 5.34 -8.97 -10.33
C ILE A 108 5.08 -8.62 -11.80
N GLY A 109 5.47 -7.42 -12.23
CA GLY A 109 5.34 -6.98 -13.64
C GLY A 109 6.15 -7.85 -14.60
N PHE A 110 7.37 -8.23 -14.22
CA PHE A 110 8.19 -9.17 -15.01
C PHE A 110 7.57 -10.56 -15.07
N ALA A 111 6.98 -11.05 -13.98
CA ALA A 111 6.25 -12.31 -13.99
C ALA A 111 5.01 -12.28 -14.90
N ALA A 112 4.35 -11.12 -15.01
CA ALA A 112 3.18 -10.92 -15.87
C ALA A 112 3.52 -10.54 -17.33
N ARG A 113 4.81 -10.38 -17.66
CA ARG A 113 5.27 -9.84 -18.95
C ARG A 113 4.73 -10.62 -20.15
N ASP A 114 4.81 -11.95 -20.12
CA ASP A 114 4.40 -12.79 -21.25
C ASP A 114 2.88 -12.72 -21.47
N SER A 115 2.10 -12.73 -20.39
CA SER A 115 0.64 -12.57 -20.47
C SER A 115 0.26 -11.21 -21.05
N LEU A 116 0.92 -10.13 -20.60
CA LEU A 116 0.67 -8.79 -21.12
C LEU A 116 1.09 -8.68 -22.60
N SER A 117 2.21 -9.29 -22.98
CA SER A 117 2.67 -9.34 -24.37
C SER A 117 1.63 -10.01 -25.26
N ASN A 118 1.05 -11.14 -24.84
CA ASN A 118 0.03 -11.84 -25.59
C ASN A 118 -1.26 -11.01 -25.76
N ILE A 119 -1.67 -10.27 -24.73
CA ILE A 119 -2.83 -9.36 -24.81
C ILE A 119 -2.56 -8.24 -25.83
N ILE A 120 -1.37 -7.63 -25.78
CA ILE A 120 -0.97 -6.58 -26.72
C ILE A 120 -0.95 -7.12 -28.15
N SER A 121 -0.37 -8.30 -28.38
CA SER A 121 -0.39 -8.96 -29.70
C SER A 121 -1.81 -9.18 -30.21
N GLY A 122 -2.73 -9.62 -29.34
CA GLY A 122 -4.14 -9.79 -29.71
C GLY A 122 -4.81 -8.47 -30.12
N ILE A 123 -4.53 -7.38 -29.39
CA ILE A 123 -5.03 -6.04 -29.73
C ILE A 123 -4.44 -5.56 -31.07
N LEU A 124 -3.14 -5.77 -31.31
CA LEU A 124 -2.49 -5.40 -32.57
C LEU A 124 -3.05 -6.17 -33.75
N ILE A 125 -3.27 -7.48 -33.62
CA ILE A 125 -3.93 -8.28 -34.67
C ILE A 125 -5.32 -7.73 -34.99
N PHE A 126 -6.09 -7.31 -33.98
CA PHE A 126 -7.41 -6.73 -34.19
C PHE A 126 -7.37 -5.37 -34.91
N ILE A 127 -6.39 -4.53 -34.59
CA ILE A 127 -6.23 -3.18 -35.17
C ILE A 127 -5.65 -3.26 -36.58
N ASP A 128 -4.52 -3.94 -36.73
CA ASP A 128 -3.74 -3.98 -37.97
C ASP A 128 -4.34 -4.95 -38.99
N ARG A 129 -5.21 -5.87 -38.54
CA ARG A 129 -5.85 -6.92 -39.34
C ARG A 129 -4.89 -7.57 -40.35
N PRO A 130 -3.71 -8.06 -39.92
CA PRO A 130 -2.70 -8.60 -40.83
C PRO A 130 -3.18 -9.85 -41.59
N PHE A 131 -4.25 -10.48 -41.11
CA PHE A 131 -4.94 -11.61 -41.73
C PHE A 131 -6.44 -11.50 -41.42
N VAL A 132 -7.27 -11.88 -42.38
CA VAL A 132 -8.73 -11.87 -42.24
C VAL A 132 -9.30 -13.28 -42.07
N ILE A 133 -10.53 -13.36 -41.55
CA ILE A 133 -11.20 -14.66 -41.32
C ILE A 133 -11.35 -15.38 -42.67
N GLY A 134 -10.68 -16.52 -42.81
CA GLY A 134 -10.66 -17.32 -44.04
C GLY A 134 -9.32 -17.31 -44.79
N ASP A 135 -8.36 -16.49 -44.38
CA ASP A 135 -6.99 -16.58 -44.92
C ASP A 135 -6.34 -17.90 -44.50
N ILE A 136 -5.73 -18.58 -45.48
CA ILE A 136 -4.86 -19.74 -45.24
C ILE A 136 -3.46 -19.16 -45.08
N VAL A 137 -2.92 -19.27 -43.87
CA VAL A 137 -1.60 -18.76 -43.47
C VAL A 137 -0.60 -19.90 -43.37
#